data_AF-A0A7S0AG03-F1
#
_entry.id   AF-A0A7S0AG03-F1
#
_cell.length_a   1.000
_cell.length_b   1.000
_cell.length_c   1.000
_cell.angle_alpha   90.00
_cell.angle_beta   90.00
_cell.angle_gamma   90.00
#
_symmetry.space_group_name_H-M   'P 1'
#
loop_
_entity.id
_entity.type
_entity.pdbx_description
1 polymer ?
#
loop_
_entity_poly.entity_id
_entity_poly.type
_entity_poly.pdbx_seq_one_letter_code
_entity_poly.pdbx_strand_id
1 'polypeptide(L)'
;NIAGIIDHHAIQGNAIVTERPIFVDIRPWGSMCSILAHSFAVHEKPLPKAIAGMLLSAILSDTLNLRSPTTTKWDERMVSMLVQYIDPEFDVNMYAASQFRAKSHELAMMTPYQLVNGDTKIFRFNDADDEQKVYSIAYGVIETTDAESSLARVDELIPEMQASKEDGDLTCMLLAVVDIVNMTSVLFIAGQSEASLAIAAYGGAVDRGGRTFALDGLVSRKKNFIPPLTRAFKEGWKPHTKIREEGAFRRSSHIVMDFSGFAPGRLQRIFEDIDEEESGEE
;
A
#
# COMPACT_ATOMS: atom_id res chain seq x y z
N ASN A 1 0.63 23.84 13.38
CA ASN A 1 1.54 24.71 12.60
C ASN A 1 2.69 23.85 12.07
N ILE A 2 2.77 23.64 10.75
CA ILE A 2 3.81 22.81 10.13
C ILE A 2 5.06 23.69 9.95
N ALA A 3 6.23 23.22 10.40
CA ALA A 3 7.49 23.97 10.27
C ALA A 3 8.26 23.62 8.99
N GLY A 4 8.12 22.39 8.51
CA GLY A 4 8.71 21.95 7.26
C GLY A 4 8.30 20.54 6.87
N ILE A 5 8.67 20.15 5.65
CA ILE A 5 8.35 18.88 5.01
C ILE A 5 9.61 18.35 4.34
N ILE A 6 9.91 17.07 4.59
CA ILE A 6 10.93 16.32 3.86
C ILE A 6 10.23 15.08 3.34
N ASP A 7 10.19 14.91 2.02
CA ASP A 7 9.45 13.83 1.40
C ASP A 7 10.09 13.42 0.07
N HIS A 8 9.68 12.27 -0.44
CA HIS A 8 10.07 11.76 -1.74
C HIS A 8 8.86 11.50 -2.65
N HIS A 9 7.63 11.76 -2.23
CA HIS A 9 6.43 11.60 -3.06
C HIS A 9 6.17 12.81 -3.97
N ALA A 10 5.30 12.63 -4.95
CA ALA A 10 4.79 13.75 -5.75
C ALA A 10 3.76 14.53 -4.92
N ILE A 11 3.80 15.86 -5.02
CA ILE A 11 2.72 16.69 -4.48
C ILE A 11 1.51 16.55 -5.42
N GLN A 12 0.36 16.17 -4.87
CA GLN A 12 -0.90 16.03 -5.61
C GLN A 12 -1.99 16.90 -4.99
N GLY A 13 -2.78 17.57 -5.84
CA GLY A 13 -3.89 18.44 -5.41
C GLY A 13 -3.43 19.56 -4.45
N ASN A 14 -4.27 19.86 -3.46
CA ASN A 14 -4.00 20.84 -2.42
C ASN A 14 -3.35 20.20 -1.16
N ALA A 15 -2.47 19.21 -1.33
CA ALA A 15 -1.90 18.45 -0.21
C ALA A 15 -1.09 19.30 0.79
N ILE A 16 -0.49 20.41 0.34
CA ILE A 16 0.29 21.31 1.19
C ILE A 16 -0.26 22.73 1.00
N VAL A 17 -1.04 23.19 1.98
CA VAL A 17 -1.53 24.57 2.07
C VAL A 17 -1.15 25.10 3.45
N THR A 18 -0.26 26.10 3.49
CA THR A 18 0.22 26.70 4.75
C THR A 18 0.05 28.22 4.72
N GLU A 19 -0.31 28.81 5.87
CA GLU A 19 -0.49 30.26 6.02
C GLU A 19 0.82 31.05 5.98
N ARG A 20 1.95 30.38 6.26
CA ARG A 20 3.29 30.96 6.27
C ARG A 20 4.25 30.11 5.45
N PRO A 21 5.35 30.70 4.94
CA PRO A 21 6.43 29.94 4.34
C PRO A 21 6.97 28.88 5.30
N ILE A 22 7.25 27.69 4.78
CA ILE A 22 7.82 26.55 5.51
C ILE A 22 9.02 25.98 4.73
N PHE A 23 9.89 25.23 5.42
CA PHE A 23 10.95 24.50 4.74
C PHE A 23 10.37 23.31 3.95
N VAL A 24 10.75 23.14 2.69
CA VAL A 24 10.29 22.00 1.88
C VAL A 24 11.49 21.42 1.11
N ASP A 25 11.85 20.17 1.40
CA ASP A 25 12.86 19.41 0.65
C ASP A 25 12.21 18.12 0.11
N ILE A 26 11.82 18.17 -1.16
CA ILE A 26 11.24 17.03 -1.85
C ILE A 26 12.15 16.63 -2.99
N ARG A 27 12.69 15.41 -2.92
CA ARG A 27 13.60 14.89 -3.94
C ARG A 27 13.01 13.64 -4.59
N PRO A 28 13.16 13.47 -5.91
CA PRO A 28 12.69 12.27 -6.61
C PRO A 28 13.64 11.08 -6.38
N TRP A 29 13.99 10.80 -5.12
CA TRP A 29 14.86 9.70 -4.71
C TRP A 29 14.02 8.50 -4.23
N GLY A 30 14.67 7.35 -4.08
CA GLY A 30 14.04 6.11 -3.68
C GLY A 30 13.45 6.18 -2.27
N SER A 31 14.14 6.84 -1.33
CA SER A 31 13.70 7.02 0.05
C SER A 31 13.86 8.44 0.55
N MET A 32 12.93 8.89 1.41
CA MET A 32 13.08 10.11 2.19
C MET A 32 14.31 10.01 3.14
N CYS A 33 14.62 8.82 3.65
CA CYS A 33 15.79 8.63 4.51
C CYS A 33 17.12 8.82 3.78
N SER A 34 17.16 8.67 2.45
CA SER A 34 18.30 9.07 1.64
C SER A 34 18.52 10.60 1.69
N ILE A 35 17.43 11.38 1.70
CA ILE A 35 17.49 12.85 1.83
C ILE A 35 18.03 13.24 3.21
N LEU A 36 17.59 12.55 4.26
CA LEU A 36 18.10 12.78 5.63
C LEU A 36 19.58 12.42 5.74
N ALA A 37 19.99 11.22 5.29
CA ALA A 37 21.39 10.80 5.31
C ALA A 37 22.30 11.79 4.56
N HIS A 38 21.86 12.23 3.38
CA HIS A 38 22.55 13.26 2.61
C HIS A 38 22.63 14.58 3.38
N SER A 39 21.55 15.00 4.03
CA SER A 39 21.50 16.26 4.78
C SER A 39 22.44 16.24 5.99
N PHE A 40 22.55 15.13 6.71
CA PHE A 40 23.55 14.98 7.78
C PHE A 40 24.98 15.15 7.24
N ALA A 41 25.29 14.50 6.11
CA ALA A 41 26.61 14.58 5.50
C ALA A 41 26.95 16.01 5.01
N VAL A 42 26.03 16.66 4.30
CA VAL A 42 26.27 18.01 3.74
C VAL A 42 26.36 19.09 4.82
N HIS A 43 25.62 18.95 5.91
CA HIS A 43 25.68 19.91 7.02
C HIS A 43 26.76 19.57 8.06
N GLU A 44 27.58 18.55 7.80
CA GLU A 44 28.65 18.09 8.69
C GLU A 44 28.14 17.83 10.11
N LYS A 45 26.92 17.30 10.23
CA LYS A 45 26.29 17.02 11.52
C LYS A 45 26.64 15.60 11.97
N PRO A 46 26.95 15.40 13.26
CA PRO A 46 27.20 14.07 13.79
C PRO A 46 25.93 13.21 13.64
N LEU A 47 26.07 12.04 13.04
CA LEU A 47 24.99 11.07 12.87
C LEU A 47 25.20 9.91 13.85
N PRO A 48 24.40 9.74 14.91
CA PRO A 48 24.59 8.61 15.83
C PRO A 48 24.42 7.27 15.10
N LYS A 49 25.25 6.27 15.42
CA LYS A 49 25.24 4.96 14.70
C LYS A 49 23.88 4.27 14.69
N ALA A 50 23.12 4.35 15.79
CA ALA A 50 21.78 3.80 15.85
C ALA A 50 20.81 4.48 14.86
N ILE A 51 20.93 5.80 14.69
CA ILE A 51 20.14 6.55 13.71
C ILE A 51 20.59 6.19 12.29
N ALA A 52 21.90 6.09 12.04
CA ALA A 52 22.42 5.63 10.75
C ALA A 52 21.86 4.25 10.37
N GLY A 53 21.79 3.32 11.33
CA GLY A 53 21.16 2.02 11.17
C GLY A 53 19.70 2.14 10.73
N MET A 54 18.89 2.95 11.42
CA MET A 54 17.48 3.17 11.04
C MET A 54 17.32 3.79 9.65
N LEU A 55 18.16 4.77 9.29
CA LEU A 55 18.15 5.36 7.96
C LEU A 55 18.48 4.31 6.89
N LEU A 56 19.48 3.47 7.14
CA LEU A 56 19.84 2.35 6.25
C LEU A 56 18.65 1.38 6.10
N SER A 57 18.02 0.95 7.19
CA SER A 57 16.85 0.05 7.14
C SER A 57 15.69 0.63 6.33
N ALA A 58 15.42 1.93 6.50
CA ALA A 58 14.35 2.63 5.78
C ALA A 58 14.66 2.74 4.28
N ILE A 59 15.91 3.06 3.91
CA ILE A 59 16.32 3.10 2.50
C ILE A 59 16.19 1.71 1.88
N LEU A 60 16.67 0.66 2.56
CA LEU A 60 16.56 -0.73 2.07
C LEU A 60 15.10 -1.16 1.93
N SER A 61 14.22 -0.73 2.84
CA SER A 61 12.78 -0.97 2.77
C SER A 61 12.15 -0.35 1.53
N ASP A 62 12.24 0.98 1.36
CA ASP A 62 11.61 1.71 0.26
C ASP A 62 12.15 1.31 -1.12
N THR A 63 13.41 0.89 -1.16
CA THR A 63 14.13 0.57 -2.40
C THR A 63 14.17 -0.93 -2.70
N LEU A 64 13.55 -1.79 -1.88
CA LEU A 64 13.62 -3.25 -2.03
C LEU A 64 15.07 -3.74 -2.18
N ASN A 65 15.94 -3.33 -1.25
CA ASN A 65 17.39 -3.55 -1.30
C ASN A 65 17.99 -3.06 -2.63
N LEU A 66 17.66 -1.81 -3.00
CA LEU A 66 18.10 -1.12 -4.22
C LEU A 66 17.59 -1.73 -5.55
N ARG A 67 16.60 -2.63 -5.52
CA ARG A 67 16.03 -3.28 -6.72
C ARG A 67 14.72 -2.66 -7.19
N SER A 68 14.08 -1.85 -6.35
CA SER A 68 12.84 -1.15 -6.68
C SER A 68 13.07 -0.24 -7.89
N PRO A 69 12.07 -0.09 -8.79
CA PRO A 69 12.15 0.90 -9.86
C PRO A 69 12.26 2.34 -9.33
N THR A 70 11.96 2.62 -8.05
CA THR A 70 12.13 3.94 -7.43
C THR A 70 13.57 4.28 -7.09
N THR A 71 14.46 3.29 -7.01
CA THR A 71 15.87 3.46 -6.63
C THR A 71 16.61 4.42 -7.54
N THR A 72 17.47 5.24 -6.96
CA THR A 72 18.34 6.18 -7.66
C THR A 72 19.80 6.02 -7.22
N LYS A 73 20.72 6.62 -7.99
CA LYS A 73 22.15 6.69 -7.64
C LYS A 73 22.41 7.37 -6.29
N TRP A 74 21.49 8.20 -5.81
CA TRP A 74 21.63 8.82 -4.49
C TRP A 74 21.34 7.83 -3.38
N ASP A 75 20.37 6.94 -3.55
CA ASP A 75 20.09 5.87 -2.59
C ASP A 75 21.29 4.91 -2.50
N GLU A 76 21.86 4.51 -3.64
CA GLU A 76 23.07 3.68 -3.70
C GLU A 76 24.25 4.32 -2.94
N ARG A 77 24.46 5.64 -3.13
CA ARG A 77 25.53 6.38 -2.44
C ARG A 77 25.26 6.48 -0.95
N MET A 78 24.03 6.76 -0.54
CA MET A 78 23.68 6.86 0.89
C MET A 78 23.80 5.51 1.58
N VAL A 79 23.35 4.42 0.97
CA VAL A 79 23.58 3.06 1.48
C VAL A 79 25.08 2.78 1.61
N SER A 80 25.86 3.06 0.57
CA SER A 80 27.33 2.85 0.58
C SER A 80 28.01 3.63 1.71
N MET A 81 27.62 4.88 1.93
CA MET A 81 28.15 5.74 2.99
C MET A 81 27.72 5.26 4.37
N LEU A 82 26.45 4.91 4.55
CA LEU A 82 25.92 4.43 5.84
C LEU A 82 26.54 3.10 6.25
N VAL A 83 26.69 2.14 5.34
CA VAL A 83 27.35 0.86 5.62
C VAL A 83 28.79 1.08 6.10
N GLN A 84 29.59 1.85 5.34
CA GLN A 84 30.96 2.18 5.75
C GLN A 84 31.03 2.92 7.09
N TYR A 85 30.06 3.80 7.36
CA TYR A 85 30.01 4.57 8.60
C TYR A 85 29.62 3.74 9.82
N ILE A 86 28.68 2.80 9.66
CA ILE A 86 28.21 1.93 10.74
C ILE A 86 29.29 0.89 11.05
N ASP A 87 29.64 0.08 10.05
CA ASP A 87 30.60 -1.01 10.13
C ASP A 87 30.97 -1.49 8.70
N PRO A 88 32.23 -1.29 8.25
CA PRO A 88 32.68 -1.72 6.92
C PRO A 88 32.60 -3.23 6.66
N GLU A 89 32.55 -4.07 7.70
CA GLU A 89 32.43 -5.53 7.56
C GLU A 89 30.97 -6.00 7.51
N PHE A 90 30.01 -5.07 7.59
CA PHE A 90 28.59 -5.36 7.60
C PHE A 90 28.07 -5.89 6.25
N ASP A 91 27.53 -7.10 6.27
CA ASP A 91 26.81 -7.65 5.12
C ASP A 91 25.39 -7.07 5.02
N VAL A 92 25.29 -6.00 4.22
CA VAL A 92 24.03 -5.31 3.96
C VAL A 92 22.98 -6.18 3.28
N ASN A 93 23.38 -7.15 2.45
CA ASN A 93 22.43 -8.03 1.75
C ASN A 93 21.84 -9.06 2.70
N MET A 94 22.67 -9.66 3.57
CA MET A 94 22.18 -10.55 4.63
C MET A 94 21.26 -9.81 5.61
N TYR A 95 21.58 -8.56 5.94
CA TYR A 95 20.72 -7.73 6.77
C TYR A 95 19.37 -7.44 6.10
N ALA A 96 19.37 -6.98 4.84
CA ALA A 96 18.15 -6.70 4.10
C ALA A 96 17.26 -7.95 3.96
N ALA A 97 17.86 -9.11 3.67
CA ALA A 97 17.13 -10.37 3.61
C ALA A 97 16.49 -10.73 4.96
N SER A 98 17.19 -10.49 6.07
CA SER A 98 16.66 -10.71 7.41
C SER A 98 15.53 -9.74 7.76
N GLN A 99 15.66 -8.47 7.38
CA GLN A 99 14.61 -7.45 7.52
C GLN A 99 13.34 -7.85 6.76
N PHE A 100 13.47 -8.29 5.50
CA PHE A 100 12.31 -8.69 4.71
C PHE A 100 11.65 -9.97 5.21
N ARG A 101 12.43 -10.98 5.63
CA ARG A 101 11.88 -12.19 6.27
C ARG A 101 11.11 -11.85 7.55
N ALA A 102 11.63 -10.95 8.38
CA ALA A 102 10.95 -10.50 9.58
C ALA A 102 9.62 -9.79 9.25
N LYS A 103 9.59 -8.93 8.22
CA LYS A 103 8.35 -8.31 7.72
C LYS A 103 7.35 -9.36 7.25
N SER A 104 7.76 -10.32 6.42
CA SER A 104 6.89 -11.40 5.93
C SER A 104 6.33 -12.28 7.06
N HIS A 105 7.13 -12.57 8.07
CA HIS A 105 6.66 -13.31 9.24
C HIS A 105 5.57 -12.55 10.01
N GLU A 106 5.73 -11.24 10.20
CA GLU A 106 4.70 -10.42 10.85
C GLU A 106 3.41 -10.38 10.01
N LEU A 107 3.51 -10.20 8.69
CA LEU A 107 2.36 -10.19 7.78
C LEU A 107 1.53 -11.49 7.87
N ALA A 108 2.20 -12.65 8.02
CA ALA A 108 1.53 -13.94 8.17
C ALA A 108 0.66 -14.01 9.45
N MET A 109 0.99 -13.23 10.48
CA MET A 109 0.24 -13.21 11.73
C MET A 109 -0.78 -12.07 11.81
N MET A 110 -0.71 -11.07 10.92
CA MET A 110 -1.67 -9.96 10.87
C MET A 110 -3.06 -10.47 10.52
N THR A 111 -4.09 -9.82 11.09
CA THR A 111 -5.49 -10.10 10.75
C THR A 111 -5.83 -9.60 9.33
N PRO A 112 -6.93 -10.07 8.72
CA PRO A 112 -7.40 -9.53 7.44
C PRO A 112 -7.54 -8.00 7.47
N TYR A 113 -8.12 -7.46 8.56
CA TYR A 113 -8.27 -6.01 8.75
C TYR A 113 -6.93 -5.28 8.68
N GLN A 114 -5.92 -5.79 9.39
CA GLN A 114 -4.58 -5.20 9.41
C GLN A 114 -3.88 -5.30 8.04
N LEU A 115 -4.04 -6.41 7.32
CA LEU A 115 -3.45 -6.57 5.99
C LEU A 115 -4.10 -5.67 4.94
N VAL A 116 -5.43 -5.59 4.94
CA VAL A 116 -6.20 -4.78 4.00
C VAL A 116 -5.98 -3.28 4.24
N ASN A 117 -5.81 -2.85 5.49
CA ASN A 117 -5.72 -1.42 5.84
C ASN A 117 -4.29 -0.95 6.17
N GLY A 118 -3.33 -1.86 6.34
CA GLY A 118 -2.00 -1.56 6.89
C GLY A 118 -1.14 -0.64 6.03
N ASP A 119 -1.00 -0.93 4.72
CA ASP A 119 -0.35 -0.04 3.75
C ASP A 119 -1.32 0.36 2.63
N THR A 120 -2.46 0.92 3.03
CA THR A 120 -3.47 1.44 2.12
C THR A 120 -3.40 2.95 2.00
N LYS A 121 -3.43 3.44 0.76
CA LYS A 121 -3.54 4.87 0.44
C LYS A 121 -4.79 5.12 -0.38
N ILE A 122 -5.47 6.23 -0.08
CA ILE A 122 -6.66 6.68 -0.81
C ILE A 122 -6.25 7.72 -1.84
N PHE A 123 -6.65 7.49 -3.09
CA PHE A 123 -6.45 8.37 -4.22
C PHE A 123 -7.81 8.86 -4.73
N ARG A 124 -7.87 10.13 -5.10
CA ARG A 124 -9.08 10.76 -5.63
C ARG A 124 -8.89 11.07 -7.10
N PHE A 125 -9.84 10.63 -7.92
CA PHE A 125 -9.84 10.86 -9.36
C PHE A 125 -11.16 11.52 -9.76
N ASN A 126 -11.08 12.59 -10.55
CA ASN A 126 -12.27 13.24 -11.08
C ASN A 126 -12.81 12.45 -12.27
N ASP A 127 -14.13 12.47 -12.46
CA ASP A 127 -14.76 11.98 -13.68
C ASP A 127 -14.28 12.82 -14.88
N ALA A 128 -14.10 12.17 -16.03
CA ALA A 128 -13.63 12.84 -17.24
C ALA A 128 -14.68 13.82 -17.81
N ASP A 129 -15.96 13.55 -17.58
CA ASP A 129 -17.08 14.35 -18.12
C ASP A 129 -17.69 15.30 -17.07
N ASP A 130 -17.41 15.10 -15.78
CA ASP A 130 -17.95 15.89 -14.67
C ASP A 130 -16.90 16.09 -13.56
N GLU A 131 -16.24 17.25 -13.57
CA GLU A 131 -15.19 17.59 -12.60
C GLU A 131 -15.68 17.65 -11.14
N GLN A 132 -16.99 17.78 -10.90
CA GLN A 132 -17.56 17.76 -9.54
C GLN A 132 -17.69 16.35 -8.99
N LYS A 133 -17.71 15.34 -9.88
CA LYS A 133 -17.80 13.95 -9.48
C LYS A 133 -16.42 13.38 -9.22
N VAL A 134 -16.18 12.95 -7.98
CA VAL A 134 -14.90 12.42 -7.53
C VAL A 134 -15.05 10.96 -7.12
N TYR A 135 -14.21 10.10 -7.67
CA TYR A 135 -14.10 8.70 -7.30
C TYR A 135 -12.95 8.51 -6.30
N SER A 136 -13.25 7.86 -5.17
CA SER A 136 -12.26 7.52 -4.15
C SER A 136 -11.81 6.08 -4.33
N ILE A 137 -10.52 5.88 -4.58
CA ILE A 137 -9.90 4.56 -4.82
C ILE A 137 -8.87 4.30 -3.74
N ALA A 138 -9.08 3.26 -2.94
CA ALA A 138 -8.07 2.79 -2.02
C ALA A 138 -7.18 1.74 -2.68
N TYR A 139 -5.87 1.85 -2.44
CA TYR A 139 -4.87 0.92 -2.96
C TYR A 139 -3.93 0.45 -1.85
N GLY A 140 -4.18 -0.76 -1.37
CA GLY A 140 -3.37 -1.51 -0.43
C GLY A 140 -2.28 -2.33 -1.09
N VAL A 141 -1.20 -2.56 -0.36
CA VAL A 141 -0.10 -3.43 -0.81
C VAL A 141 0.38 -4.34 0.32
N ILE A 142 0.56 -5.62 0.02
CA ILE A 142 1.23 -6.62 0.86
C ILE A 142 2.57 -6.96 0.19
N GLU A 143 3.64 -6.29 0.60
CA GLU A 143 5.01 -6.56 0.13
C GLU A 143 5.64 -7.69 0.97
N THR A 144 5.94 -8.81 0.33
CA THR A 144 6.38 -10.02 1.01
C THR A 144 7.41 -10.81 0.20
N THR A 145 8.29 -11.54 0.89
CA THR A 145 9.15 -12.58 0.30
C THR A 145 8.45 -13.93 0.16
N ASP A 146 7.24 -14.05 0.70
CA ASP A 146 6.40 -15.24 0.66
C ASP A 146 5.01 -14.84 0.15
N ALA A 147 4.92 -14.66 -1.18
CA ALA A 147 3.69 -14.24 -1.84
C ALA A 147 2.62 -15.34 -1.81
N GLU A 148 3.03 -16.61 -1.92
CA GLU A 148 2.12 -17.76 -1.91
C GLU A 148 1.29 -17.81 -0.62
N SER A 149 1.93 -17.66 0.55
CA SER A 149 1.22 -17.61 1.83
C SER A 149 0.21 -16.45 1.92
N SER A 150 0.49 -15.32 1.29
CA SER A 150 -0.46 -14.18 1.26
C SER A 150 -1.60 -14.41 0.27
N LEU A 151 -1.31 -15.03 -0.88
CA LEU A 151 -2.30 -15.38 -1.90
C LEU A 151 -3.26 -16.47 -1.42
N ALA A 152 -2.79 -17.42 -0.61
CA ALA A 152 -3.62 -18.44 0.01
C ALA A 152 -4.70 -17.86 0.95
N ARG A 153 -4.57 -16.61 1.38
CA ARG A 153 -5.52 -15.90 2.27
C ARG A 153 -6.62 -15.14 1.52
N VAL A 154 -6.77 -15.37 0.21
CA VAL A 154 -7.77 -14.67 -0.63
C VAL A 154 -9.20 -14.76 -0.06
N ASP A 155 -9.58 -15.89 0.54
CA ASP A 155 -10.94 -16.14 1.03
C ASP A 155 -11.31 -15.28 2.25
N GLU A 156 -10.32 -14.86 3.05
CA GLU A 156 -10.54 -13.96 4.20
C GLU A 156 -10.28 -12.50 3.85
N LEU A 157 -9.41 -12.22 2.87
CA LEU A 157 -9.04 -10.86 2.48
C LEU A 157 -10.11 -10.19 1.60
N ILE A 158 -10.75 -10.91 0.68
CA ILE A 158 -11.78 -10.33 -0.19
C ILE A 158 -12.98 -9.79 0.62
N PRO A 159 -13.57 -10.53 1.58
CA PRO A 159 -14.65 -9.99 2.40
C PRO A 159 -14.24 -8.75 3.20
N GLU A 160 -13.02 -8.72 3.74
CA GLU A 160 -12.51 -7.53 4.43
C GLU A 160 -12.30 -6.35 3.48
N MET A 161 -11.83 -6.57 2.25
CA MET A 161 -11.74 -5.52 1.23
C MET A 161 -13.10 -4.93 0.90
N GLN A 162 -14.14 -5.77 0.79
CA GLN A 162 -15.51 -5.34 0.56
C GLN A 162 -16.04 -4.52 1.74
N ALA A 163 -15.84 -4.99 2.98
CA ALA A 163 -16.26 -4.24 4.17
C ALA A 163 -15.50 -2.91 4.32
N SER A 164 -14.17 -2.91 4.11
CA SER A 164 -13.35 -1.67 4.14
C SER A 164 -13.75 -0.69 3.04
N LYS A 165 -14.19 -1.19 1.87
CA LYS A 165 -14.75 -0.38 0.79
C LYS A 165 -16.03 0.33 1.22
N GLU A 166 -16.94 -0.40 1.86
CA GLU A 166 -18.21 0.15 2.36
C GLU A 166 -17.99 1.16 3.49
N ASP A 167 -17.16 0.82 4.48
CA ASP A 167 -16.83 1.70 5.61
C ASP A 167 -16.22 3.03 5.16
N GLY A 168 -15.40 2.99 4.10
CA GLY A 168 -14.70 4.16 3.57
C GLY A 168 -15.46 4.93 2.48
N ASP A 169 -16.68 4.52 2.12
CA ASP A 169 -17.44 5.03 0.96
C ASP A 169 -16.57 5.07 -0.32
N LEU A 170 -15.86 3.99 -0.57
CA LEU A 170 -14.88 3.88 -1.64
C LEU A 170 -15.52 3.35 -2.92
N THR A 171 -15.15 3.94 -4.05
CA THR A 171 -15.55 3.45 -5.38
C THR A 171 -14.91 2.09 -5.68
N CYS A 172 -13.62 1.93 -5.34
CA CYS A 172 -12.91 0.67 -5.42
C CYS A 172 -11.95 0.49 -4.24
N MET A 173 -11.78 -0.76 -3.81
CA MET A 173 -10.70 -1.19 -2.91
C MET A 173 -9.82 -2.20 -3.63
N LEU A 174 -8.59 -1.81 -3.94
CA LEU A 174 -7.59 -2.63 -4.62
C LEU A 174 -6.52 -3.08 -3.62
N LEU A 175 -6.13 -4.35 -3.64
CA LEU A 175 -5.07 -4.89 -2.78
C LEU A 175 -4.12 -5.75 -3.59
N ALA A 176 -2.85 -5.34 -3.69
CA ALA A 176 -1.83 -6.08 -4.42
C ALA A 176 -0.91 -6.84 -3.46
N VAL A 177 -0.72 -8.14 -3.69
CA VAL A 177 0.38 -8.91 -3.11
C VAL A 177 1.59 -8.75 -4.02
N VAL A 178 2.66 -8.15 -3.50
CA VAL A 178 3.91 -7.86 -4.22
C VAL A 178 4.96 -8.87 -3.79
N ASP A 179 5.39 -9.70 -4.73
CA ASP A 179 6.51 -10.62 -4.57
C ASP A 179 7.82 -9.86 -4.81
N ILE A 180 8.50 -9.49 -3.72
CA ILE A 180 9.76 -8.72 -3.80
C ILE A 180 10.96 -9.60 -4.18
N VAL A 181 10.79 -10.93 -4.25
CA VAL A 181 11.83 -11.88 -4.68
C VAL A 181 11.78 -12.02 -6.20
N ASN A 182 10.59 -12.28 -6.75
CA ASN A 182 10.39 -12.49 -8.18
C ASN A 182 10.07 -11.20 -8.96
N MET A 183 9.87 -10.09 -8.25
CA MET A 183 9.55 -8.78 -8.81
C MET A 183 8.26 -8.76 -9.65
N THR A 184 7.25 -9.49 -9.18
CA THR A 184 5.91 -9.57 -9.77
C THR A 184 4.85 -9.24 -8.72
N SER A 185 3.62 -8.96 -9.16
CA SER A 185 2.51 -8.77 -8.23
C SER A 185 1.25 -9.47 -8.71
N VAL A 186 0.35 -9.75 -7.77
CA VAL A 186 -1.01 -10.20 -8.05
C VAL A 186 -1.98 -9.30 -7.32
N LEU A 187 -2.98 -8.80 -8.04
CA LEU A 187 -4.02 -7.94 -7.53
C LEU A 187 -5.25 -8.77 -7.16
N PHE A 188 -5.75 -8.60 -5.93
CA PHE A 188 -7.05 -9.14 -5.54
C PHE A 188 -8.19 -8.29 -6.09
N ILE A 189 -9.23 -8.98 -6.55
CA ILE A 189 -10.40 -8.39 -7.18
C ILE A 189 -11.60 -8.62 -6.25
N ALA A 190 -12.01 -7.56 -5.55
CA ALA A 190 -13.12 -7.62 -4.60
C ALA A 190 -14.51 -7.48 -5.24
N GLY A 191 -14.58 -7.13 -6.53
CA GLY A 191 -15.85 -6.93 -7.23
C GLY A 191 -15.69 -6.51 -8.69
N GLN A 192 -16.84 -6.29 -9.35
CA GLN A 192 -16.89 -5.95 -10.78
C GLN A 192 -16.24 -4.60 -11.09
N SER A 193 -16.37 -3.61 -10.19
CA SER A 193 -15.73 -2.30 -10.39
C SER A 193 -14.21 -2.42 -10.35
N GLU A 194 -13.66 -3.14 -9.37
CA GLU A 194 -12.24 -3.45 -9.25
C GLU A 194 -11.72 -4.20 -10.48
N ALA A 195 -12.45 -5.23 -10.93
CA ALA A 195 -12.13 -6.00 -12.14
C ALA A 195 -12.03 -5.10 -13.37
N SER A 196 -13.07 -4.29 -13.61
CA SER A 196 -13.13 -3.40 -14.77
C SER A 196 -12.04 -2.33 -14.74
N LEU A 197 -11.73 -1.79 -13.56
CA LEU A 197 -10.67 -0.80 -13.37
C LEU A 197 -9.29 -1.41 -13.62
N ALA A 198 -9.04 -2.62 -13.12
CA ALA A 198 -7.79 -3.34 -13.33
C ALA A 198 -7.54 -3.61 -14.83
N ILE A 199 -8.57 -4.08 -15.55
CA ILE A 199 -8.50 -4.30 -17.00
C ILE A 199 -8.22 -2.99 -17.74
N ALA A 200 -8.95 -1.91 -17.43
CA ALA A 200 -8.76 -0.61 -18.07
C ALA A 200 -7.38 0.00 -17.81
N ALA A 201 -6.86 -0.16 -16.58
CA ALA A 201 -5.59 0.42 -16.19
C ALA A 201 -4.40 -0.38 -16.71
N TYR A 202 -4.40 -1.70 -16.54
CA TYR A 202 -3.22 -2.54 -16.75
C TYR A 202 -3.28 -3.40 -18.02
N GLY A 203 -4.47 -3.61 -18.58
CA GLY A 203 -4.69 -4.60 -19.64
C GLY A 203 -4.54 -6.03 -19.14
N GLY A 204 -5.13 -6.99 -19.84
CA GLY A 204 -5.14 -8.40 -19.44
C GLY A 204 -6.53 -8.87 -19.02
N ALA A 205 -6.59 -9.90 -18.17
CA ALA A 205 -7.83 -10.54 -17.74
C ALA A 205 -7.76 -10.96 -16.28
N VAL A 206 -8.91 -10.91 -15.61
CA VAL A 206 -9.11 -11.54 -14.31
C VAL A 206 -9.02 -13.06 -14.48
N ASP A 207 -8.51 -13.76 -13.48
CA ASP A 207 -8.47 -15.21 -13.46
C ASP A 207 -9.86 -15.85 -13.61
N ARG A 208 -9.91 -17.15 -13.90
CA ARG A 208 -11.18 -17.87 -14.05
C ARG A 208 -12.04 -17.84 -12.79
N GLY A 209 -11.41 -17.66 -11.62
CA GLY A 209 -12.10 -17.52 -10.34
C GLY A 209 -12.71 -16.14 -10.11
N GLY A 210 -12.38 -15.12 -10.92
CA GLY A 210 -12.86 -13.77 -10.74
C GLY A 210 -12.23 -13.01 -9.57
N ARG A 211 -11.17 -13.56 -8.96
CA ARG A 211 -10.64 -13.11 -7.66
C ARG A 211 -9.24 -12.53 -7.75
N THR A 212 -8.48 -12.84 -8.81
CA THR A 212 -7.10 -12.40 -8.95
C THR A 212 -6.80 -11.86 -10.34
N PHE A 213 -5.83 -10.95 -10.43
CA PHE A 213 -5.36 -10.35 -11.67
C PHE A 213 -3.83 -10.23 -11.62
N ALA A 214 -3.13 -10.83 -12.59
CA ALA A 214 -1.67 -10.83 -12.63
C ALA A 214 -1.11 -9.46 -13.07
N LEU A 215 -0.06 -9.00 -12.39
CA LEU A 215 0.65 -7.76 -12.68
C LEU A 215 2.14 -8.05 -12.85
N ASP A 216 2.51 -8.49 -14.06
CA ASP A 216 3.88 -8.91 -14.38
C ASP A 216 4.85 -7.72 -14.40
N GLY A 217 5.93 -7.82 -13.63
CA GLY A 217 6.98 -6.79 -13.59
C GLY A 217 6.58 -5.47 -12.91
N LEU A 218 5.40 -5.40 -12.28
CA LEU A 218 4.91 -4.22 -11.57
C LEU A 218 5.02 -4.45 -10.06
N VAL A 219 5.76 -3.61 -9.35
CA VAL A 219 6.00 -3.79 -7.89
C VAL A 219 5.86 -2.50 -7.08
N SER A 220 5.88 -1.34 -7.72
CA SER A 220 5.83 -0.05 -7.03
C SER A 220 4.46 0.59 -7.17
N ARG A 221 3.78 0.85 -6.06
CA ARG A 221 2.53 1.63 -6.06
C ARG A 221 2.71 2.98 -6.74
N LYS A 222 3.77 3.71 -6.40
CA LYS A 222 4.04 5.05 -6.93
C LYS A 222 4.37 5.06 -8.44
N LYS A 223 5.21 4.13 -8.91
CA LYS A 223 5.68 4.14 -10.31
C LYS A 223 4.84 3.27 -11.24
N ASN A 224 4.28 2.17 -10.75
CA ASN A 224 3.66 1.14 -11.59
C ASN A 224 2.14 1.07 -11.43
N PHE A 225 1.58 1.26 -10.23
CA PHE A 225 0.14 1.04 -10.01
C PHE A 225 -0.70 2.31 -10.24
N ILE A 226 -0.34 3.43 -9.61
CA ILE A 226 -1.17 4.64 -9.64
C ILE A 226 -1.19 5.37 -11.00
N PRO A 227 -0.08 5.50 -11.75
CA PRO A 227 -0.12 6.21 -13.03
C PRO A 227 -1.06 5.55 -14.07
N PRO A 228 -1.10 4.22 -14.23
CA PRO A 228 -2.11 3.57 -15.09
C PRO A 228 -3.56 3.80 -14.65
N LEU A 229 -3.85 3.80 -13.34
CA LEU A 229 -5.19 4.17 -12.84
C LEU A 229 -5.55 5.60 -13.25
N THR A 230 -4.60 6.53 -13.07
CA THR A 230 -4.78 7.94 -13.47
C THR A 230 -5.12 8.05 -14.96
N ARG A 231 -4.45 7.25 -15.80
CA ARG A 231 -4.73 7.18 -17.24
C ARG A 231 -6.14 6.66 -17.51
N ALA A 232 -6.54 5.55 -16.87
CA ALA A 232 -7.88 4.97 -17.06
C ALA A 232 -9.01 5.98 -16.75
N PHE A 233 -8.88 6.75 -15.67
CA PHE A 233 -9.86 7.81 -15.37
C PHE A 233 -9.84 8.95 -16.39
N LYS A 234 -8.66 9.39 -16.85
CA LYS A 234 -8.55 10.40 -17.92
C LYS A 234 -9.12 9.92 -19.25
N GLU A 235 -9.10 8.62 -19.50
CA GLU A 235 -9.68 7.98 -20.69
C GLU A 235 -11.17 7.66 -20.52
N GLY A 236 -11.81 8.13 -19.44
CA GLY A 236 -13.25 8.05 -19.25
C GLY A 236 -13.74 6.76 -18.59
N TRP A 237 -12.87 6.02 -17.88
CA TRP A 237 -13.34 4.89 -17.07
C TRP A 237 -14.37 5.35 -16.03
N LYS A 238 -15.43 4.57 -15.90
CA LYS A 238 -16.50 4.77 -14.90
C LYS A 238 -16.76 3.45 -14.18
N PRO A 239 -17.09 3.47 -12.88
CA PRO A 239 -17.41 2.27 -12.15
C PRO A 239 -18.64 1.59 -12.73
N HIS A 240 -18.69 0.26 -12.59
CA HIS A 240 -19.81 -0.52 -13.08
C HIS A 240 -21.08 -0.10 -12.34
N THR A 241 -22.07 0.45 -13.07
CA THR A 241 -23.26 1.12 -12.50
C THR A 241 -24.37 0.17 -12.05
N LYS A 242 -24.06 -1.09 -11.69
CA LYS A 242 -25.04 -1.89 -10.94
C LYS A 242 -25.10 -1.36 -9.51
N ILE A 243 -25.99 -0.39 -9.35
CA ILE A 243 -26.60 0.03 -8.09
C ILE A 243 -26.92 -1.23 -7.30
N ARG A 244 -26.19 -1.46 -6.19
CA ARG A 244 -26.64 -2.12 -4.95
C ARG A 244 -27.46 -3.43 -4.96
N GLU A 245 -27.76 -4.07 -6.09
CA GLU A 245 -28.85 -5.07 -6.18
C GLU A 245 -28.43 -6.51 -6.47
N GLU A 246 -27.15 -6.84 -6.56
CA GLU A 246 -26.74 -8.26 -6.63
C GLU A 246 -26.11 -8.71 -5.32
N GLY A 247 -26.97 -9.08 -4.37
CA GLY A 247 -26.66 -10.08 -3.35
C GLY A 247 -25.45 -9.79 -2.46
N ALA A 248 -25.23 -8.54 -2.06
CA ALA A 248 -24.35 -8.28 -0.93
C ALA A 248 -25.03 -8.94 0.28
N PHE A 249 -24.48 -10.06 0.74
CA PHE A 249 -24.63 -10.51 2.11
C PHE A 249 -24.25 -9.31 2.98
N ARG A 250 -25.22 -8.46 3.34
CA ARG A 250 -25.03 -7.40 4.31
C ARG A 250 -24.88 -8.11 5.63
N ARG A 251 -23.68 -8.60 5.90
CA ARG A 251 -23.29 -8.93 7.26
C ARG A 251 -23.03 -7.61 7.94
N SER A 252 -23.76 -7.30 9.01
CA SER A 252 -23.30 -6.23 9.88
C SER A 252 -21.89 -6.59 10.32
N SER A 253 -21.00 -5.62 10.34
CA SER A 253 -19.64 -5.88 10.79
C SER A 253 -19.16 -4.72 11.64
N HIS A 254 -18.30 -5.04 12.59
CA HIS A 254 -17.70 -4.06 13.46
C HIS A 254 -16.26 -4.46 13.76
N ILE A 255 -15.43 -3.47 14.03
CA ILE A 255 -14.00 -3.67 14.33
C ILE A 255 -13.87 -3.79 15.84
N VAL A 256 -13.21 -4.85 16.30
CA VAL A 256 -12.89 -5.08 17.71
C VAL A 256 -11.39 -5.17 17.90
N MET A 257 -10.96 -4.94 19.14
CA MET A 257 -9.63 -5.33 19.59
C MET A 257 -9.69 -6.76 20.14
N ASP A 258 -9.14 -7.72 19.40
CA ASP A 258 -9.08 -9.13 19.82
C ASP A 258 -7.80 -9.40 20.63
N PHE A 259 -7.97 -9.97 21.82
CA PHE A 259 -6.90 -10.36 22.74
C PHE A 259 -6.71 -11.88 22.83
N SER A 260 -7.54 -12.68 22.13
CA SER A 260 -7.61 -14.12 22.28
C SER A 260 -6.43 -14.87 21.63
N GLY A 261 -5.85 -14.31 20.56
CA GLY A 261 -4.77 -14.96 19.81
C GLY A 261 -3.35 -14.49 20.12
N PHE A 262 -3.14 -13.22 20.50
CA PHE A 262 -1.80 -12.62 20.62
C PHE A 262 -1.77 -11.47 21.65
N ALA A 263 -0.63 -11.31 22.34
CA ALA A 263 -0.32 -10.13 23.14
C ALA A 263 0.80 -9.32 22.45
N PRO A 264 0.61 -8.03 22.12
CA PRO A 264 -0.59 -7.21 22.31
C PRO A 264 -1.76 -7.64 21.41
N GLY A 265 -2.99 -7.30 21.80
CA GLY A 265 -4.19 -7.60 20.99
C GLY A 265 -4.10 -7.00 19.58
N ARG A 266 -4.93 -7.48 18.66
CA ARG A 266 -4.95 -7.04 17.27
C ARG A 266 -6.34 -6.60 16.85
N LEU A 267 -6.40 -5.58 15.99
CA LEU A 267 -7.67 -5.15 15.40
C LEU A 267 -8.17 -6.22 14.43
N GLN A 268 -9.42 -6.60 14.56
CA GLN A 268 -10.07 -7.58 13.70
C GLN A 268 -11.50 -7.14 13.42
N ARG A 269 -11.99 -7.40 12.21
CA ARG A 269 -13.40 -7.29 11.89
C ARG A 269 -14.12 -8.57 12.28
N ILE A 270 -15.23 -8.41 12.99
CA ILE A 270 -16.20 -9.48 13.20
C ILE A 270 -17.35 -9.22 12.24
N PHE A 271 -17.71 -10.25 11.48
CA PHE A 271 -18.91 -10.26 10.67
C PHE A 271 -20.02 -10.96 11.46
N GLU A 272 -21.13 -10.28 11.65
CA GLU A 272 -22.34 -10.81 12.23
C GLU A 272 -23.25 -11.27 11.09
N ASP A 273 -23.80 -12.47 11.21
CA ASP A 273 -24.93 -12.84 10.37
C ASP A 273 -26.13 -12.02 10.84
N ILE A 274 -26.81 -11.33 9.91
CA ILE A 274 -28.12 -10.76 10.23
C ILE A 274 -29.05 -11.95 10.27
N ASP A 275 -29.43 -12.39 11.47
CA ASP A 275 -30.54 -13.32 11.64
C ASP A 275 -31.78 -12.67 10.99
N GLU A 276 -32.32 -13.31 9.96
CA GLU A 276 -33.67 -13.02 9.46
C GLU A 276 -34.68 -13.49 10.53
N GLU A 277 -34.75 -12.79 11.66
CA GLU A 277 -35.82 -12.99 12.65
C GLU A 277 -36.87 -11.87 12.52
N GLU A 278 -38.10 -12.34 12.26
CA GLU A 278 -39.41 -11.69 12.41
C GLU A 278 -39.89 -10.71 11.32
N SER A 279 -40.16 -11.26 10.12
CA SER A 279 -41.29 -10.80 9.28
C SER A 279 -42.49 -11.75 9.38
N GLY A 280 -42.86 -12.12 10.60
CA GLY A 280 -43.99 -13.01 10.84
C GLY A 280 -44.52 -12.86 12.25
N GLU A 281 -45.33 -11.82 12.49
CA GLU A 281 -46.53 -11.83 13.34
C GLU A 281 -47.13 -10.41 13.43
N GLU A 282 -48.14 -10.13 12.59
CA GLU A 282 -49.53 -9.71 12.95
C GLU A 282 -50.33 -9.30 11.70
#